data_AF-A0A6N7R358-F1
#
_entry.id   AF-A0A6N7R358-F1
#
_cell.length_a   1.000
_cell.length_b   1.000
_cell.length_c   1.000
_cell.angle_alpha   90.00
_cell.angle_beta   90.00
_cell.angle_gamma   90.00
#
_symmetry.space_group_name_H-M   'P 1'
#
loop_
_entity.id
_entity.type
_entity.pdbx_description
1 polymer ?
#
loop_
_entity_poly.entity_id
_entity_poly.type
_entity_poly.pdbx_seq_one_letter_code
_entity_poly.pdbx_strand_id
1 'polypeptide(L)'
;MKVRGVIVQKKIKYNLNEESLNFILLFEKSVSSGKVFSKKELVELFIESSFYDDVINTYYETAIYKAIWWAVKRSGSWKMNRGSYTKIYI
;
A
#
# COMPACT_ATOMS: atom_id res chain seq x y z
N MET A 1 15.85 12.75 40.79
CA MET A 1 14.44 12.67 40.34
C MET A 1 14.43 12.66 38.81
N LYS A 2 13.87 11.61 38.19
CA LYS A 2 13.86 11.43 36.73
C LYS A 2 12.50 11.90 36.21
N VAL A 3 12.45 13.10 35.64
CA VAL A 3 11.23 13.65 35.04
C VAL A 3 10.96 12.84 33.77
N ARG A 4 9.94 11.97 33.82
CA ARG A 4 9.51 11.18 32.66
C ARG A 4 8.89 12.14 31.66
N GLY A 5 9.61 12.39 30.56
CA GLY A 5 9.06 13.09 29.40
C GLY A 5 7.81 12.37 28.92
N VAL A 6 6.70 13.09 28.89
CA VAL A 6 5.49 12.63 28.24
C VAL A 6 5.74 12.75 26.74
N ILE A 7 6.29 11.69 26.13
CA ILE A 7 6.17 11.52 24.69
C ILE A 7 4.72 11.13 24.45
N VAL A 8 3.87 12.12 24.16
CA VAL A 8 2.58 11.86 23.54
C VAL A 8 2.91 11.29 22.16
N GLN A 9 3.05 9.97 22.07
CA GLN A 9 2.99 9.30 20.78
C GLN A 9 1.63 9.65 20.20
N LYS A 10 1.62 10.61 19.27
CA LYS A 10 0.47 10.88 18.42
C LYS A 10 0.23 9.57 17.68
N LYS A 11 -0.65 8.73 18.22
CA LYS A 11 -1.06 7.47 17.61
C LYS A 11 -1.82 7.84 16.35
N ILE A 12 -1.11 8.06 15.26
CA ILE A 12 -1.70 8.24 13.94
C ILE A 12 -2.51 6.97 13.72
N LYS A 13 -3.83 7.10 13.65
CA LYS A 13 -4.72 5.97 13.41
C LYS A 13 -4.38 5.45 12.02
N TYR A 14 -3.76 4.28 11.94
CA TYR A 14 -3.44 3.66 10.67
C TYR A 14 -4.69 3.53 9.80
N ASN A 15 -4.57 3.88 8.53
CA ASN A 15 -5.64 3.78 7.55
C ASN A 15 -5.16 3.00 6.33
N LEU A 16 -5.62 1.74 6.23
CA LEU A 16 -5.17 0.81 5.18
C LEU A 16 -5.34 1.35 3.76
N ASN A 17 -6.43 2.06 3.47
CA ASN A 17 -6.65 2.59 2.12
C ASN A 17 -5.67 3.72 1.81
N GLU A 18 -5.45 4.62 2.78
CA GLU A 18 -4.54 5.75 2.63
C GLU A 18 -3.09 5.26 2.47
N GLU A 19 -2.65 4.33 3.31
CA GLU A 19 -1.31 3.74 3.23
C GLU A 19 -1.11 2.94 1.93
N SER A 20 -2.13 2.18 1.50
CA SER A 20 -2.07 1.47 0.21
C SER A 20 -1.95 2.43 -0.96
N LEU A 21 -2.63 3.58 -0.91
CA LEU A 21 -2.53 4.61 -1.96
C LEU A 21 -1.17 5.29 -1.97
N ASN A 22 -0.66 5.67 -0.80
CA ASN A 22 0.66 6.26 -0.66
C ASN A 22 1.75 5.30 -1.18
N PHE A 23 1.64 4.02 -0.85
CA PHE A 23 2.49 2.96 -1.39
C PHE A 23 2.44 2.92 -2.92
N ILE A 24 1.26 2.79 -3.53
CA ILE A 24 1.15 2.70 -5.00
C ILE A 24 1.70 3.94 -5.68
N LEU A 25 1.39 5.14 -5.18
CA LEU A 25 1.88 6.41 -5.75
C LEU A 25 3.41 6.55 -5.66
N LEU A 26 4.04 6.02 -4.62
CA LEU A 26 5.50 6.00 -4.53
C LEU A 26 6.09 4.92 -5.44
N PHE A 27 5.58 3.70 -5.33
CA PHE A 27 6.04 2.52 -6.05
C PHE A 27 6.02 2.75 -7.57
N GLU A 28 4.91 3.30 -8.09
CA GLU A 28 4.70 3.44 -9.54
C GLU A 28 5.71 4.36 -10.23
N LYS A 29 6.39 5.25 -9.49
CA LYS A 29 7.46 6.11 -10.01
C LYS A 29 8.73 5.33 -10.38
N SER A 30 8.95 4.19 -9.73
CA SER A 30 10.11 3.31 -9.97
C SER A 30 9.84 2.22 -11.03
N VAL A 31 8.58 2.07 -11.43
CA VAL A 31 8.13 1.00 -12.31
C VAL A 31 8.16 1.46 -13.76
N SER A 32 8.88 0.72 -14.60
CA SER A 32 8.88 0.96 -16.05
C SER A 32 7.51 0.66 -16.66
N SER A 33 7.14 1.44 -17.68
CA SER A 33 5.93 1.20 -18.45
C SER A 33 5.93 -0.17 -19.11
N GLY A 34 4.76 -0.81 -19.17
CA GLY A 34 4.59 -2.17 -19.69
C GLY A 34 4.88 -3.27 -18.66
N LYS A 35 5.50 -2.95 -17.51
CA LYS A 35 5.72 -3.93 -16.45
C LYS A 35 4.37 -4.41 -15.89
N VAL A 36 4.26 -5.71 -15.67
CA VAL A 36 3.06 -6.38 -15.16
C VAL A 36 3.33 -6.90 -13.76
N PHE A 37 2.36 -6.69 -12.87
CA PHE A 37 2.32 -7.30 -11.55
C PHE A 37 0.98 -8.01 -11.37
N SER A 38 1.00 -9.18 -10.76
CA SER A 38 -0.19 -9.84 -10.23
C SER A 38 -0.70 -9.10 -9.00
N LYS A 39 -1.97 -9.37 -8.63
CA LYS A 39 -2.51 -8.84 -7.39
C LYS A 39 -1.70 -9.28 -6.15
N LYS A 40 -1.21 -10.54 -6.15
CA LYS A 40 -0.43 -11.10 -5.04
C LYS A 40 0.90 -10.37 -4.89
N GLU A 41 1.64 -10.16 -5.98
CA GLU A 41 2.94 -9.48 -5.94
C GLU A 41 2.81 -8.05 -5.39
N LEU A 42 1.78 -7.29 -5.77
CA LEU A 42 1.59 -5.94 -5.21
C LEU A 42 1.25 -5.96 -3.72
N VAL A 43 0.56 -6.99 -3.24
CA VAL A 43 0.27 -7.16 -1.81
C VAL A 43 1.53 -7.53 -1.03
N GLU A 44 2.34 -8.46 -1.55
CA GLU A 44 3.62 -8.83 -0.95
C GLU A 44 4.56 -7.62 -0.85
N LEU A 45 4.70 -6.87 -1.94
CA LEU A 45 5.50 -5.64 -1.95
C LEU A 45 4.98 -4.57 -0.99
N PHE A 46 3.65 -4.47 -0.81
CA PHE A 46 3.07 -3.57 0.18
C PHE A 46 3.42 -4.00 1.61
N ILE A 47 3.29 -5.29 1.91
CA ILE A 47 3.61 -5.88 3.23
C ILE A 47 5.10 -5.69 3.58
N GLU A 48 5.98 -5.78 2.59
CA GLU A 48 7.42 -5.56 2.74
C GLU A 48 7.81 -4.07 2.83
N SER A 49 6.87 -3.16 2.57
CA SER A 49 7.13 -1.73 2.56
C SER A 49 6.96 -1.08 3.94
N SER A 50 7.50 0.13 4.10
CA SER A 50 7.29 0.95 5.31
C SER A 50 5.86 1.44 5.50
N PHE A 51 4.97 1.23 4.53
CA PHE A 51 3.55 1.62 4.61
C PHE A 51 2.70 0.55 5.30
N TYR A 52 3.23 -0.66 5.52
CA TYR A 52 2.51 -1.71 6.22
C TYR A 52 2.78 -1.65 7.73
N ASP A 53 1.71 -1.74 8.52
CA ASP A 53 1.76 -1.82 9.98
C ASP A 53 1.32 -3.22 10.43
N ASP A 54 2.21 -3.93 11.11
CA ASP A 54 2.03 -5.30 11.58
C ASP A 54 1.02 -5.41 12.72
N VAL A 55 0.56 -4.30 13.32
CA VAL A 55 -0.52 -4.29 14.32
C VAL A 55 -1.86 -4.74 13.72
N ILE A 56 -1.97 -4.83 12.38
CA ILE A 56 -3.19 -5.20 11.65
C ILE A 56 -3.36 -6.73 11.46
N ASN A 57 -2.51 -7.52 12.11
CA ASN A 57 -2.16 -8.89 11.72
C ASN A 57 -3.22 -10.01 11.77
N THR A 58 -4.53 -9.78 11.79
CA THR A 58 -5.47 -10.91 11.92
C THR A 58 -6.75 -10.90 11.10
N TYR A 59 -7.19 -9.77 10.52
CA TYR A 59 -8.54 -9.73 9.89
C TYR A 59 -8.59 -9.34 8.42
N TYR A 60 -7.44 -9.15 7.77
CA TYR A 60 -7.41 -8.26 6.60
C TYR A 60 -6.69 -8.76 5.37
N GLU A 61 -6.30 -10.04 5.25
CA GLU A 61 -5.69 -10.51 3.99
C GLU A 61 -6.57 -10.11 2.79
N THR A 62 -7.89 -10.39 2.87
CA THR A 62 -8.86 -9.96 1.85
C THR A 62 -9.04 -8.45 1.74
N ALA A 63 -8.82 -7.68 2.81
CA ALA A 63 -8.95 -6.24 2.78
C ALA A 63 -7.72 -5.54 2.21
N ILE A 64 -6.52 -6.07 2.42
CA ILE A 64 -5.30 -5.58 1.76
C ILE A 64 -5.44 -5.76 0.25
N TYR A 65 -5.93 -6.93 -0.19
CA TYR A 65 -6.25 -7.15 -1.60
C TYR A 65 -7.26 -6.14 -2.18
N LYS A 66 -8.27 -5.73 -1.40
CA LYS A 66 -9.25 -4.71 -1.81
C LYS A 66 -8.64 -3.31 -1.80
N ALA A 67 -7.82 -2.99 -0.79
CA ALA A 67 -7.17 -1.70 -0.64
C ALA A 67 -6.14 -1.46 -1.75
N ILE A 68 -5.33 -2.46 -2.10
CA ILE A 68 -4.42 -2.40 -3.26
C ILE A 68 -5.19 -2.23 -4.57
N TRP A 69 -6.27 -3.01 -4.78
CA TRP A 69 -7.10 -2.83 -5.97
C TRP A 69 -7.67 -1.41 -6.06
N TRP A 70 -8.15 -0.87 -4.93
CA TRP A 70 -8.66 0.50 -4.86
C TRP A 70 -7.58 1.55 -5.12
N ALA A 71 -6.39 1.38 -4.53
CA ALA A 71 -5.24 2.27 -4.70
C ALA A 71 -4.75 2.31 -6.15
N VAL A 72 -4.57 1.14 -6.78
CA VAL A 72 -4.22 1.01 -8.20
C VAL A 72 -5.24 1.71 -9.09
N LYS A 73 -6.54 1.50 -8.82
CA LYS A 73 -7.61 2.19 -9.55
C LYS A 73 -7.54 3.71 -9.37
N ARG A 74 -7.21 4.17 -8.16
CA ARG A 74 -7.21 5.60 -7.81
C ARG A 74 -6.01 6.35 -8.36
N SER A 75 -4.85 5.71 -8.49
CA SER A 75 -3.63 6.35 -9.01
C SER A 75 -3.71 6.64 -10.52
N GLY A 76 -4.54 5.89 -11.26
CA GLY A 76 -4.77 6.12 -12.69
C GLY A 76 -3.60 5.71 -13.61
N SER A 77 -2.52 5.20 -13.02
CA SER A 77 -1.25 4.84 -13.67
C SER A 77 -1.18 3.43 -14.21
N TRP A 78 -2.29 2.68 -14.16
CA TRP A 78 -2.31 1.23 -14.36
C TRP A 78 -3.50 0.79 -15.21
N LYS A 79 -3.24 -0.08 -16.18
CA LYS A 79 -4.28 -0.88 -16.83
C LYS A 79 -4.60 -2.09 -15.96
N MET A 80 -5.86 -2.22 -15.56
CA MET A 80 -6.33 -3.30 -14.70
C MET A 80 -6.95 -4.42 -15.53
N ASN A 81 -6.38 -5.63 -15.44
CA ASN A 81 -6.93 -6.85 -16.02
C ASN A 81 -7.39 -7.80 -14.89
N ARG A 82 -8.06 -8.91 -15.24
CA ARG A 82 -8.49 -9.90 -14.24
C ARG A 82 -7.28 -10.59 -13.62
N GLY A 83 -6.87 -10.11 -12.44
CA GLY A 83 -5.78 -10.68 -11.63
C GLY A 83 -4.41 -10.02 -11.82
N SER A 84 -4.28 -9.07 -12.74
CA SER A 84 -3.01 -8.38 -13.01
C SER A 84 -3.17 -6.89 -13.30
N TYR A 85 -2.08 -6.15 -13.11
CA TYR A 85 -1.98 -4.72 -13.29
C TYR A 85 -0.76 -4.42 -14.15
N THR A 86 -0.95 -3.69 -15.25
CA THR A 86 0.13 -3.29 -16.16
C THR A 86 0.36 -1.80 -16.01
N LYS A 87 1.59 -1.37 -15.71
CA LYS A 87 1.94 0.05 -15.68
C LYS A 87 1.77 0.63 -17.08
N ILE A 88 1.03 1.73 -17.20
CA ILE A 88 0.88 2.47 -18.45
C ILE A 88 1.77 3.72 -18.45
N TYR A 89 2.16 4.17 -19.65
CA TYR A 89 2.76 5.49 -19.82
C TYR A 89 1.73 6.55 -19.40
N ILE A 90 2.12 7.40 -18.47
CA ILE A 90 1.51 8.71 -18.26
C ILE A 90 2.57 9.74 -18.64
#